data_AF-A0A1Q9DHV0-F1
#
_entry.id   AF-A0A1Q9DHV0-F1
#
_cell.length_a   1.000
_cell.length_b   1.000
_cell.length_c   1.000
_cell.angle_alpha   90.00
_cell.angle_beta   90.00
_cell.angle_gamma   90.00
#
_symmetry.space_group_name_H-M   'P 1'
#
loop_
_entity.id
_entity.type
_entity.pdbx_description
1 polymer ?
#
loop_
_entity_poly.entity_id
_entity_poly.type
_entity_poly.pdbx_seq_one_letter_code
_entity_poly.pdbx_strand_id
1 'polypeptide(L)'
;MDVDPSPALEAQRKAHPELSEQLDKMQKFVNSKLYHQLTQTLLEYLVSPPFAAATPAVAAELKDFFEGFIKAFEVRFDKVRWVQILSIVAKPQTPAVALELIAPFEATMAENRDAKFLCQALKGEKLILSADTESAKELLENLGVEIDNAYEVQALIQSHFHKTNALLWKTLGRSQEFYKSSILYLAFTPLEAIPMEERPQIAFDTVIAALVAEEEFNFGELTQQAIIQSLDGSPFAWVRDLLQAFSEGKFDLFDAAIAKNRAQMEASPELKSAEATLRRKMCALSLMELAFRKPKKQRRLSFSEIAQHCRVGAMEALLSAAPSDEPQTSYWREAEIH
;
A
#
# COMPACT_ATOMS: atom_id res chain seq x y z
N MET A 1 -39.32 -19.20 -23.83
CA MET A 1 -38.36 -19.26 -24.94
C MET A 1 -37.00 -19.22 -24.30
N ASP A 2 -36.40 -20.40 -24.11
CA ASP A 2 -35.04 -20.53 -23.63
C ASP A 2 -34.13 -19.90 -24.67
N VAL A 3 -33.44 -18.82 -24.29
CA VAL A 3 -32.36 -18.25 -25.09
C VAL A 3 -31.24 -19.27 -25.05
N ASP A 4 -30.74 -19.68 -26.23
CA ASP A 4 -29.60 -20.58 -26.33
C ASP A 4 -28.46 -20.10 -25.43
N PRO A 5 -27.75 -21.02 -24.76
CA PRO A 5 -26.63 -20.64 -23.90
C PRO A 5 -25.63 -19.81 -24.69
N SER A 6 -25.13 -18.72 -24.11
CA SER A 6 -24.05 -17.98 -24.76
C SER A 6 -22.88 -18.95 -25.00
N PRO A 7 -22.31 -19.04 -26.21
CA PRO A 7 -21.20 -19.97 -26.50
C PRO A 7 -19.99 -19.74 -25.59
N ALA A 8 -19.81 -18.50 -25.12
CA ALA A 8 -18.79 -18.15 -24.13
C ALA A 8 -19.08 -18.75 -22.74
N LEU A 9 -20.35 -18.80 -22.31
CA LEU A 9 -20.73 -19.44 -21.04
C LEU A 9 -20.59 -20.97 -21.10
N GLU A 10 -20.87 -21.59 -22.26
CA GLU A 10 -20.63 -23.03 -22.44
C GLU A 10 -19.14 -23.38 -22.42
N ALA A 11 -18.29 -22.54 -23.04
CA ALA A 11 -16.84 -22.69 -23.00
C ALA A 11 -16.33 -22.62 -21.55
N GLN A 12 -16.80 -21.63 -20.78
CA GLN A 12 -16.49 -21.50 -19.35
C GLN A 12 -16.99 -22.69 -18.53
N ARG A 13 -18.18 -23.21 -18.83
CA ARG A 13 -18.74 -24.40 -18.15
C ARG A 13 -17.89 -25.66 -18.37
N LYS A 14 -17.29 -25.78 -19.56
CA LYS A 14 -16.38 -26.88 -19.88
C LYS A 14 -15.01 -26.72 -19.20
N ALA A 15 -14.54 -25.48 -19.06
CA ALA A 15 -13.26 -25.16 -18.42
C ALA A 15 -13.32 -25.32 -16.89
N HIS A 16 -14.42 -24.88 -16.26
CA HIS A 16 -14.61 -24.87 -14.79
C HIS A 16 -15.91 -25.58 -14.38
N PRO A 17 -15.96 -26.93 -14.43
CA PRO A 17 -17.16 -27.69 -14.06
C PRO A 17 -17.68 -27.40 -12.64
N GLU A 18 -16.77 -27.08 -11.72
CA GLU A 18 -17.05 -26.74 -10.33
C GLU A 18 -17.82 -25.41 -10.15
N LEU A 19 -17.76 -24.51 -11.13
CA LEU A 19 -18.49 -23.24 -11.14
C LEU A 19 -19.76 -23.28 -12.00
N SER A 20 -20.14 -24.47 -12.49
CA SER A 20 -21.30 -24.64 -13.39
C SER A 20 -22.62 -24.12 -12.80
N GLU A 21 -22.86 -24.24 -11.49
CA GLU A 21 -24.06 -23.70 -10.86
C GLU A 21 -24.13 -22.16 -10.93
N GLN A 22 -22.99 -21.48 -10.81
CA GLN A 22 -22.91 -20.02 -10.94
C GLN A 22 -23.16 -19.60 -12.40
N LEU A 23 -22.58 -20.33 -13.36
CA LEU A 23 -22.81 -20.08 -14.79
C LEU A 23 -24.29 -20.29 -15.18
N ASP A 24 -24.95 -21.32 -14.63
CA ASP A 24 -26.38 -21.55 -14.84
C ASP A 24 -27.24 -20.42 -14.25
N LYS A 25 -26.85 -19.88 -13.07
CA LYS A 25 -27.49 -18.68 -12.50
C LYS A 25 -27.29 -17.46 -13.38
N MET A 26 -26.08 -17.23 -13.90
CA MET A 26 -25.79 -16.14 -14.82
C MET A 26 -26.65 -16.23 -16.09
N GLN A 27 -26.77 -17.41 -16.69
CA GLN A 27 -27.63 -17.61 -17.86
C GLN A 27 -29.11 -17.30 -17.54
N LYS A 28 -29.62 -17.72 -16.38
CA LYS A 28 -30.98 -17.38 -15.94
C LYS A 28 -31.17 -15.87 -15.77
N PHE A 29 -30.19 -15.18 -15.19
CA PHE A 29 -30.24 -13.72 -15.01
C PHE A 29 -30.18 -12.97 -16.33
N VAL A 30 -29.39 -13.45 -17.31
CA VAL A 30 -29.39 -12.90 -18.68
C VAL A 30 -30.77 -13.07 -19.31
N ASN A 31 -31.35 -14.27 -19.26
CA ASN A 31 -32.65 -14.56 -19.87
C ASN A 31 -33.78 -13.74 -19.24
N SER A 32 -33.68 -13.49 -17.93
CA SER A 32 -34.64 -12.73 -17.14
C SER A 32 -34.33 -11.21 -17.09
N LYS A 33 -33.26 -10.75 -17.78
CA LYS A 33 -32.80 -9.34 -17.81
C LYS A 33 -32.52 -8.74 -16.41
N LEU A 34 -32.05 -9.57 -15.47
CA LEU A 34 -31.72 -9.20 -14.10
C LEU A 34 -30.26 -8.75 -13.98
N TYR A 35 -29.93 -7.60 -14.57
CA TYR A 35 -28.54 -7.15 -14.71
C TYR A 35 -27.81 -6.90 -13.38
N HIS A 36 -28.52 -6.42 -12.34
CA HIS A 36 -27.88 -6.19 -11.04
C HIS A 36 -27.41 -7.50 -10.38
N GLN A 37 -28.22 -8.56 -10.47
CA GLN A 37 -27.86 -9.89 -9.95
C GLN A 37 -26.79 -10.54 -10.82
N LEU A 38 -26.85 -10.30 -12.13
CA LEU A 38 -25.81 -10.74 -13.06
C LEU A 38 -24.45 -10.13 -12.73
N THR A 39 -24.35 -8.82 -12.51
CA THR A 39 -23.07 -8.16 -12.17
C THR A 39 -22.50 -8.68 -10.87
N GLN A 40 -23.35 -8.90 -9.85
CA GLN A 40 -22.90 -9.46 -8.57
C GLN A 40 -22.36 -10.88 -8.72
N THR A 41 -23.14 -11.75 -9.39
CA THR A 41 -22.73 -13.15 -9.62
C THR A 41 -21.47 -13.23 -10.49
N LEU A 42 -21.34 -12.34 -11.47
CA LEU A 42 -20.16 -12.23 -12.31
C LEU A 42 -18.92 -11.80 -11.51
N LEU A 43 -19.04 -10.81 -10.62
CA LEU A 43 -17.92 -10.40 -9.75
C LEU A 43 -17.49 -11.54 -8.83
N GLU A 44 -18.45 -12.26 -8.23
CA GLU A 44 -18.17 -13.44 -7.40
C GLU A 44 -17.48 -14.56 -8.21
N TYR A 45 -17.91 -14.78 -9.45
CA TYR A 45 -17.30 -15.75 -10.36
C TYR A 45 -15.86 -15.37 -10.73
N LEU A 46 -15.61 -14.10 -11.06
CA LEU A 46 -14.29 -13.63 -11.50
C LEU A 46 -13.24 -13.61 -10.36
N VAL A 47 -13.68 -13.60 -9.10
CA VAL A 47 -12.79 -13.65 -7.91
C VAL A 47 -12.57 -15.10 -7.45
N SER A 48 -13.16 -16.09 -8.12
CA SER A 48 -13.04 -17.49 -7.72
C SER A 48 -11.60 -18.04 -7.84
N PRO A 49 -11.25 -19.08 -7.06
CA PRO A 49 -9.88 -19.63 -7.02
C PRO A 49 -9.25 -19.99 -8.38
N PRO A 50 -9.99 -20.49 -9.39
CA PRO A 50 -9.43 -20.77 -10.72
C PRO A 50 -8.78 -19.55 -11.39
N PHE A 51 -9.27 -18.34 -11.10
CA PHE A 51 -8.78 -17.09 -11.68
C PHE A 51 -7.80 -16.34 -10.76
N ALA A 52 -7.51 -16.87 -9.57
CA ALA A 52 -6.61 -16.22 -8.61
C ALA A 52 -5.15 -16.18 -9.10
N ALA A 53 -4.75 -17.15 -9.92
CA ALA A 53 -3.39 -17.25 -10.43
C ALA A 53 -3.19 -16.33 -11.65
N ALA A 54 -2.17 -15.47 -11.60
CA ALA A 54 -1.77 -14.60 -12.71
C ALA A 54 -0.97 -15.36 -13.78
N THR A 55 -1.56 -16.43 -14.34
CA THR A 55 -0.93 -17.23 -15.40
C THR A 55 -1.35 -16.74 -16.79
N PRO A 56 -0.51 -16.92 -17.84
CA PRO A 56 -0.89 -16.56 -19.20
C PRO A 56 -2.15 -17.27 -19.72
N ALA A 57 -2.42 -18.49 -19.25
CA ALA A 57 -3.63 -19.24 -19.60
C ALA A 57 -4.89 -18.56 -19.03
N VAL A 58 -4.86 -18.19 -17.74
CA VAL A 58 -5.94 -17.42 -17.09
C VAL A 58 -6.13 -16.06 -17.76
N ALA A 59 -5.03 -15.39 -18.14
CA ALA A 59 -5.09 -14.12 -18.85
C ALA A 59 -5.83 -14.26 -20.20
N ALA A 60 -5.47 -15.25 -21.03
CA ALA A 60 -6.14 -15.49 -22.29
C ALA A 60 -7.63 -15.82 -22.09
N GLU A 61 -7.93 -16.71 -21.15
CA GLU A 61 -9.30 -17.14 -20.85
C GLU A 61 -10.21 -15.98 -20.40
N LEU A 62 -9.74 -15.16 -19.46
CA LEU A 62 -10.51 -14.00 -18.98
C LEU A 62 -10.70 -12.95 -20.07
N LYS A 63 -9.72 -12.78 -20.96
CA LYS A 63 -9.84 -11.88 -22.10
C LYS A 63 -10.89 -12.38 -23.11
N ASP A 64 -10.83 -13.66 -23.47
CA ASP A 64 -11.79 -14.28 -24.38
C ASP A 64 -13.22 -14.22 -23.81
N PHE A 65 -13.37 -14.48 -22.51
CA PHE A 65 -14.66 -14.34 -21.83
C PHE A 65 -15.14 -12.89 -21.76
N PHE A 66 -14.22 -11.95 -21.55
CA PHE A 66 -14.55 -10.52 -21.55
C PHE A 66 -15.07 -10.08 -22.92
N GLU A 67 -14.37 -10.42 -24.01
CA GLU A 67 -14.76 -10.04 -25.37
C GLU A 67 -16.01 -10.78 -25.85
N GLY A 68 -16.15 -12.07 -25.52
CA GLY A 68 -17.25 -12.91 -25.99
C GLY A 68 -18.56 -12.76 -25.21
N PHE A 69 -18.51 -12.31 -23.96
CA PHE A 69 -19.71 -12.22 -23.10
C PHE A 69 -19.84 -10.88 -22.37
N ILE A 70 -18.82 -10.48 -21.58
CA ILE A 70 -18.96 -9.35 -20.64
C ILE A 70 -19.15 -8.02 -21.39
N LYS A 71 -18.40 -7.79 -22.46
CA LYS A 71 -18.41 -6.55 -23.25
C LYS A 71 -19.81 -6.15 -23.73
N ALA A 72 -20.69 -7.11 -24.01
CA ALA A 72 -22.07 -6.85 -24.44
C ALA A 72 -22.93 -6.12 -23.39
N PHE A 73 -22.51 -6.12 -22.12
CA PHE A 73 -23.25 -5.55 -21.00
C PHE A 73 -22.73 -4.18 -20.52
N GLU A 74 -21.74 -3.58 -21.21
CA GLU A 74 -21.12 -2.29 -20.83
C GLU A 74 -22.17 -1.23 -20.46
N VAL A 75 -23.14 -0.98 -21.34
CA VAL A 75 -24.16 0.07 -21.16
C VAL A 75 -25.21 -0.30 -20.08
N ARG A 76 -25.29 -1.57 -19.70
CA ARG A 76 -26.29 -2.08 -18.74
C ARG A 76 -25.78 -2.11 -17.31
N PHE A 77 -24.47 -2.19 -17.11
CA PHE A 77 -23.87 -2.30 -15.79
C PHE A 77 -23.60 -0.92 -15.20
N ASP A 78 -23.60 -0.89 -13.87
CA ASP A 78 -23.12 0.27 -13.14
C ASP A 78 -21.63 0.49 -13.46
N LYS A 79 -21.24 1.76 -13.66
CA LYS A 79 -19.90 2.12 -14.14
C LYS A 79 -18.81 1.80 -13.12
N VAL A 80 -19.08 1.95 -11.82
CA VAL A 80 -18.12 1.59 -10.77
C VAL A 80 -17.87 0.09 -10.80
N ARG A 81 -18.94 -0.71 -10.89
CA ARG A 81 -18.82 -2.17 -11.03
C ARG A 81 -18.16 -2.60 -12.34
N TRP A 82 -18.36 -1.85 -13.42
CA TRP A 82 -17.66 -2.08 -14.68
C TRP A 82 -16.15 -1.96 -14.49
N VAL A 83 -15.67 -0.90 -13.83
CA VAL A 83 -14.24 -0.73 -13.56
C VAL A 83 -13.70 -1.83 -12.64
N GLN A 84 -14.49 -2.33 -11.69
CA GLN A 84 -14.10 -3.50 -10.87
C GLN A 84 -13.94 -4.77 -11.73
N ILE A 85 -14.82 -5.00 -12.71
CA ILE A 85 -14.67 -6.11 -13.64
C ILE A 85 -13.40 -5.92 -14.49
N LEU A 86 -13.19 -4.71 -15.02
CA LEU A 86 -11.98 -4.38 -15.79
C LEU A 86 -10.71 -4.61 -14.97
N SER A 87 -10.69 -4.23 -13.68
CA SER A 87 -9.52 -4.42 -12.82
C SER A 87 -9.19 -5.90 -12.61
N ILE A 88 -10.19 -6.76 -12.45
CA ILE A 88 -9.99 -8.22 -12.33
C ILE A 88 -9.48 -8.81 -13.64
N VAL A 89 -10.13 -8.48 -14.78
CA VAL A 89 -9.74 -8.98 -16.10
C VAL A 89 -8.35 -8.49 -16.52
N ALA A 90 -7.98 -7.26 -16.14
CA ALA A 90 -6.69 -6.65 -16.44
C ALA A 90 -5.56 -7.10 -15.49
N LYS A 91 -5.86 -7.70 -14.33
CA LYS A 91 -4.85 -8.12 -13.34
C LYS A 91 -3.85 -9.14 -13.91
N PRO A 92 -4.26 -10.25 -14.56
CA PRO A 92 -3.32 -11.24 -15.10
C PRO A 92 -2.72 -10.87 -16.47
N GLN A 93 -3.16 -9.77 -17.09
CA GLN A 93 -2.66 -9.33 -18.40
C GLN A 93 -1.29 -8.66 -18.28
N THR A 94 -0.57 -8.59 -19.41
CA THR A 94 0.59 -7.70 -19.51
C THR A 94 0.14 -6.23 -19.40
N PRO A 95 0.99 -5.33 -18.88
CA PRO A 95 0.63 -3.92 -18.72
C PRO A 95 0.15 -3.26 -20.02
N ALA A 96 0.78 -3.57 -21.15
CA ALA A 96 0.38 -3.06 -22.47
C ALA A 96 -1.04 -3.51 -22.85
N VAL A 97 -1.34 -4.82 -22.72
CA VAL A 97 -2.66 -5.36 -23.04
C VAL A 97 -3.73 -4.82 -22.08
N ALA A 98 -3.39 -4.65 -20.81
CA ALA A 98 -4.30 -4.06 -19.83
C ALA A 98 -4.67 -2.61 -20.20
N LEU A 99 -3.70 -1.79 -20.63
CA LEU A 99 -3.96 -0.42 -21.08
C LEU A 99 -4.83 -0.38 -22.35
N GLU A 100 -4.58 -1.27 -23.31
CA GLU A 100 -5.41 -1.41 -24.52
C GLU A 100 -6.85 -1.83 -24.17
N LEU A 101 -7.04 -2.66 -23.15
CA LEU A 101 -8.36 -3.10 -22.69
C LEU A 101 -9.12 -1.97 -21.98
N ILE A 102 -8.44 -1.09 -21.25
CA ILE A 102 -9.05 0.02 -20.51
C ILE A 102 -9.39 1.21 -21.41
N ALA A 103 -8.53 1.53 -22.39
CA ALA A 103 -8.60 2.74 -23.20
C ALA A 103 -9.99 3.02 -23.85
N PRO A 104 -10.72 2.03 -24.42
CA PRO A 104 -12.01 2.27 -25.05
C PRO A 104 -13.09 2.76 -24.08
N PHE A 105 -12.96 2.45 -22.78
CA PHE A 105 -13.98 2.72 -21.77
C PHE A 105 -13.73 4.02 -21.00
N GLU A 106 -12.58 4.68 -21.18
CA GLU A 106 -12.22 5.87 -20.40
C GLU A 106 -13.24 7.00 -20.54
N ALA A 107 -13.73 7.26 -21.76
CA ALA A 107 -14.75 8.28 -22.01
C ALA A 107 -16.06 7.96 -21.31
N THR A 108 -16.53 6.70 -21.39
CA THR A 108 -17.76 6.25 -20.72
C THR A 108 -17.64 6.33 -19.19
N MET A 109 -16.47 5.98 -18.64
CA MET A 109 -16.22 6.04 -17.20
C MET A 109 -16.11 7.49 -16.70
N ALA A 110 -15.62 8.42 -17.53
CA ALA A 110 -15.48 9.83 -17.18
C ALA A 110 -16.82 10.53 -16.88
N GLU A 111 -17.96 10.02 -17.36
CA GLU A 111 -19.28 10.60 -17.05
C GLU A 111 -19.75 10.30 -15.62
N ASN A 112 -19.08 9.40 -14.88
CA ASN A 112 -19.34 9.14 -13.47
C ASN A 112 -18.05 9.37 -12.66
N ARG A 113 -18.12 10.27 -11.67
CA ARG A 113 -16.97 10.68 -10.86
C ARG A 113 -16.23 9.48 -10.24
N ASP A 114 -16.95 8.59 -9.59
CA ASP A 114 -16.37 7.49 -8.84
C ASP A 114 -15.75 6.43 -9.78
N ALA A 115 -16.40 6.19 -10.92
CA ALA A 115 -15.85 5.33 -11.98
C ALA A 115 -14.62 5.94 -12.65
N LYS A 116 -14.61 7.27 -12.88
CA LYS A 116 -13.44 8.01 -13.37
C LYS A 116 -12.25 7.80 -12.46
N PHE A 117 -12.43 8.02 -11.15
CA PHE A 117 -11.35 7.89 -10.17
C PHE A 117 -10.77 6.48 -10.12
N LEU A 118 -11.61 5.44 -10.08
CA LEU A 118 -11.14 4.05 -10.12
C LEU A 118 -10.43 3.73 -11.43
N CYS A 119 -10.95 4.20 -12.56
CA CYS A 119 -10.37 3.94 -13.87
C CYS A 119 -8.99 4.59 -13.99
N GLN A 120 -8.84 5.84 -13.52
CA GLN A 120 -7.55 6.53 -13.50
C GLN A 120 -6.56 5.89 -12.54
N ALA A 121 -6.99 5.44 -11.35
CA ALA A 121 -6.13 4.72 -10.42
C ALA A 121 -5.65 3.38 -11.00
N LEU A 122 -6.53 2.64 -11.69
CA LEU A 122 -6.19 1.40 -12.40
C LEU A 122 -5.22 1.67 -13.56
N LYS A 123 -5.47 2.70 -14.37
CA LYS A 123 -4.57 3.11 -15.45
C LYS A 123 -3.18 3.47 -14.91
N GLY A 124 -3.13 4.24 -13.82
CA GLY A 124 -1.88 4.61 -13.14
C GLY A 124 -1.09 3.37 -12.70
N GLU A 125 -1.75 2.37 -12.13
CA GLU A 125 -1.12 1.10 -11.77
C GLU A 125 -0.47 0.44 -12.99
N LYS A 126 -1.20 0.35 -14.12
CA LYS A 126 -0.67 -0.28 -15.34
C LYS A 126 0.47 0.52 -15.97
N LEU A 127 0.43 1.85 -15.93
CA LEU A 127 1.53 2.70 -16.38
C LEU A 127 2.81 2.49 -15.56
N ILE A 128 2.69 2.36 -14.23
CA ILE A 128 3.84 2.05 -13.36
C ILE A 128 4.43 0.69 -13.73
N LEU A 129 3.58 -0.32 -13.91
CA LEU A 129 4.01 -1.67 -14.29
C LEU A 129 4.61 -1.74 -15.71
N SER A 130 4.25 -0.82 -16.61
CA SER A 130 4.89 -0.67 -17.93
C SER A 130 6.16 0.18 -17.90
N ALA A 131 6.67 0.54 -16.72
CA ALA A 131 7.81 1.44 -16.51
C ALA A 131 7.63 2.88 -17.01
N ASP A 132 6.38 3.31 -17.29
CA ASP A 132 6.06 4.71 -17.58
C ASP A 132 5.68 5.45 -16.29
N THR A 133 6.69 5.66 -15.45
CA THR A 133 6.49 6.29 -14.13
C THR A 133 6.19 7.79 -14.21
N GLU A 134 6.58 8.45 -15.30
CA GLU A 134 6.36 9.90 -15.46
C GLU A 134 4.88 10.19 -15.74
N SER A 135 4.30 9.52 -16.73
CA SER A 135 2.85 9.63 -17.02
C SER A 135 2.00 9.14 -15.85
N ALA A 136 2.43 8.06 -15.18
CA ALA A 136 1.74 7.57 -13.99
C ALA A 136 1.74 8.60 -12.85
N LYS A 137 2.87 9.26 -12.61
CA LYS A 137 2.99 10.26 -11.56
C LYS A 137 2.10 11.47 -11.85
N GLU A 138 2.15 12.02 -13.06
CA GLU A 138 1.30 13.15 -13.44
C GLU A 138 -0.19 12.81 -13.31
N LEU A 139 -0.59 11.61 -13.75
CA LEU A 139 -1.97 11.14 -13.63
C LEU A 139 -2.41 11.04 -12.16
N LEU A 140 -1.56 10.48 -11.28
CA LEU A 140 -1.89 10.26 -9.88
C LEU A 140 -1.84 11.54 -9.04
N GLU A 141 -0.96 12.49 -9.35
CA GLU A 141 -0.94 13.81 -8.70
C GLU A 141 -2.23 14.59 -9.03
N ASN A 142 -2.62 14.61 -10.30
CA ASN A 142 -3.89 15.23 -10.71
C ASN A 142 -5.10 14.54 -10.07
N LEU A 143 -5.11 13.21 -10.06
CA LEU A 143 -6.18 12.43 -9.42
C LEU A 143 -6.26 12.70 -7.91
N GLY A 144 -5.11 12.84 -7.23
CA GLY A 144 -5.06 13.19 -5.81
C GLY A 144 -5.74 14.52 -5.52
N VAL A 145 -5.44 15.55 -6.32
CA VAL A 145 -6.10 16.86 -6.20
C VAL A 145 -7.60 16.75 -6.43
N GLU A 146 -8.05 15.95 -7.40
CA GLU A 146 -9.49 15.75 -7.63
C GLU A 146 -10.18 15.01 -6.46
N ILE A 147 -9.52 14.00 -5.88
CA ILE A 147 -10.03 13.23 -4.74
C ILE A 147 -10.10 14.10 -3.48
N ASP A 148 -9.07 14.89 -3.19
CA ASP A 148 -9.00 15.74 -2.00
C ASP A 148 -10.08 16.85 -2.04
N ASN A 149 -10.41 17.34 -3.23
CA ASN A 149 -11.48 18.33 -3.42
C ASN A 149 -12.88 17.70 -3.48
N ALA A 150 -12.99 16.38 -3.59
CA ALA A 150 -14.26 15.68 -3.68
C ALA A 150 -14.81 15.35 -2.29
N TYR A 151 -16.08 15.67 -2.06
CA TYR A 151 -16.80 15.23 -0.86
C TYR A 151 -17.29 13.79 -1.01
N GLU A 152 -17.26 13.05 0.09
CA GLU A 152 -17.82 11.69 0.23
C GLU A 152 -17.27 10.69 -0.80
N VAL A 153 -15.95 10.66 -0.96
CA VAL A 153 -15.29 9.64 -1.79
C VAL A 153 -15.38 8.27 -1.09
N GLN A 154 -15.81 7.25 -1.83
CA GLN A 154 -15.97 5.89 -1.28
C GLN A 154 -14.61 5.30 -0.84
N ALA A 155 -14.60 4.56 0.27
CA ALA A 155 -13.39 3.93 0.82
C ALA A 155 -12.67 3.01 -0.19
N LEU A 156 -13.42 2.33 -1.05
CA LEU A 156 -12.84 1.52 -2.13
C LEU A 156 -11.94 2.36 -3.05
N ILE A 157 -12.38 3.55 -3.44
CA ILE A 157 -11.63 4.44 -4.35
C ILE A 157 -10.36 4.91 -3.68
N GLN A 158 -10.46 5.33 -2.42
CA GLN A 158 -9.31 5.73 -1.60
C GLN A 158 -8.31 4.58 -1.45
N SER A 159 -8.80 3.38 -1.17
CA SER A 159 -7.98 2.16 -1.09
C SER A 159 -7.20 1.93 -2.39
N HIS A 160 -7.88 1.93 -3.55
CA HIS A 160 -7.21 1.74 -4.85
C HIS A 160 -6.21 2.86 -5.15
N PHE A 161 -6.59 4.11 -4.94
CA PHE A 161 -5.72 5.27 -5.17
C PHE A 161 -4.44 5.22 -4.32
N HIS A 162 -4.57 5.02 -3.00
CA HIS A 162 -3.43 4.96 -2.11
C HIS A 162 -2.56 3.73 -2.33
N LYS A 163 -3.15 2.58 -2.72
CA LYS A 163 -2.38 1.40 -3.14
C LYS A 163 -1.52 1.71 -4.38
N THR A 164 -2.10 2.36 -5.39
CA THR A 164 -1.36 2.72 -6.61
C THR A 164 -0.28 3.76 -6.32
N ASN A 165 -0.56 4.76 -5.47
CA ASN A 165 0.46 5.72 -5.03
C ASN A 165 1.59 5.05 -4.26
N ALA A 166 1.28 4.11 -3.37
CA ALA A 166 2.30 3.33 -2.66
C ALA A 166 3.19 2.57 -3.67
N LEU A 167 2.61 1.94 -4.69
CA LEU A 167 3.38 1.29 -5.76
C LEU A 167 4.28 2.28 -6.53
N LEU A 168 3.78 3.48 -6.86
CA LEU A 168 4.57 4.53 -7.52
C LEU A 168 5.79 4.92 -6.67
N TRP A 169 5.58 5.30 -5.41
CA TRP A 169 6.64 5.78 -4.54
C TRP A 169 7.66 4.70 -4.19
N LYS A 170 7.19 3.44 -4.05
CA LYS A 170 8.07 2.28 -3.92
C LYS A 170 8.99 2.14 -5.14
N THR A 171 8.44 2.29 -6.35
CA THR A 171 9.19 2.19 -7.61
C THR A 171 10.20 3.33 -7.77
N LEU A 172 9.87 4.53 -7.27
CA LEU A 172 10.75 5.70 -7.27
C LEU A 172 11.77 5.73 -6.12
N GLY A 173 11.75 4.75 -5.21
CA GLY A 173 12.63 4.70 -4.03
C GLY A 173 12.37 5.83 -3.02
N ARG A 174 11.15 6.36 -2.97
CA ARG A 174 10.72 7.47 -2.11
C ARG A 174 10.05 6.93 -0.84
N SER A 175 10.85 6.60 0.17
CA SER A 175 10.40 5.88 1.37
C SER A 175 9.40 6.68 2.23
N GLN A 176 9.56 8.00 2.33
CA GLN A 176 8.67 8.87 3.12
C GLN A 176 7.24 8.87 2.54
N GLU A 177 7.12 9.12 1.24
CA GLU A 177 5.85 9.17 0.52
C GLU A 177 5.22 7.77 0.41
N PHE A 178 6.05 6.74 0.25
CA PHE A 178 5.61 5.35 0.26
C PHE A 178 4.99 4.97 1.61
N TYR A 179 5.63 5.32 2.72
CA TYR A 179 5.08 5.06 4.06
C TYR A 179 3.74 5.76 4.25
N LYS A 180 3.66 7.08 3.95
CA LYS A 180 2.40 7.85 4.07
C LYS A 180 1.27 7.22 3.24
N SER A 181 1.55 6.86 1.99
CA SER A 181 0.57 6.22 1.11
C SER A 181 0.15 4.83 1.61
N SER A 182 1.08 4.07 2.20
CA SER A 182 0.80 2.74 2.75
C SER A 182 -0.10 2.82 3.98
N ILE A 183 0.12 3.78 4.89
CA ILE A 183 -0.77 3.98 6.05
C ILE A 183 -2.17 4.39 5.60
N LEU A 184 -2.29 5.28 4.62
CA LEU A 184 -3.59 5.66 4.06
C LEU A 184 -4.28 4.48 3.39
N TYR A 185 -3.55 3.67 2.62
CA TYR A 185 -4.09 2.44 2.04
C TYR A 185 -4.66 1.50 3.12
N LEU A 186 -3.90 1.27 4.20
CA LEU A 186 -4.34 0.42 5.32
C LEU A 186 -5.52 1.02 6.09
N ALA A 187 -5.64 2.35 6.17
CA ALA A 187 -6.77 3.00 6.81
C ALA A 187 -8.09 2.81 6.04
N PHE A 188 -8.04 2.71 4.72
CA PHE A 188 -9.23 2.51 3.87
C PHE A 188 -9.47 1.05 3.46
N THR A 189 -8.57 0.14 3.82
CA THR A 189 -8.65 -1.27 3.42
C THR A 189 -8.73 -2.18 4.64
N PRO A 190 -9.86 -2.85 4.88
CA PRO A 190 -9.95 -3.83 5.95
C PRO A 190 -8.98 -4.99 5.69
N LEU A 191 -8.41 -5.58 6.74
CA LEU A 191 -7.40 -6.64 6.63
C LEU A 191 -7.93 -7.85 5.85
N GLU A 192 -9.22 -8.14 5.97
CA GLU A 192 -9.91 -9.24 5.30
C GLU A 192 -9.93 -9.07 3.78
N ALA A 193 -9.91 -7.83 3.28
CA ALA A 193 -9.88 -7.53 1.86
C ALA A 193 -8.48 -7.68 1.24
N ILE A 194 -7.43 -7.78 2.06
CA ILE A 194 -6.06 -8.01 1.61
C ILE A 194 -5.82 -9.53 1.53
N PRO A 195 -5.36 -10.07 0.38
CA PRO A 195 -5.02 -11.49 0.25
C PRO A 195 -4.00 -11.92 1.31
N MET A 196 -4.24 -13.06 1.98
CA MET A 196 -3.40 -13.52 3.10
C MET A 196 -1.93 -13.66 2.73
N GLU A 197 -1.64 -14.04 1.48
CA GLU A 197 -0.28 -14.21 0.96
C GLU A 197 0.47 -12.88 0.76
N GLU A 198 -0.26 -11.79 0.51
CA GLU A 198 0.32 -10.46 0.30
C GLU A 198 0.58 -9.72 1.63
N ARG A 199 -0.15 -10.06 2.69
CA ARG A 199 -0.10 -9.33 3.99
C ARG A 199 1.31 -9.23 4.59
N PRO A 200 2.11 -10.32 4.68
CA PRO A 200 3.43 -10.24 5.30
C PRO A 200 4.38 -9.33 4.53
N GLN A 201 4.30 -9.33 3.19
CA GLN A 201 5.12 -8.45 2.35
C GLN A 201 4.73 -6.98 2.54
N ILE A 202 3.43 -6.67 2.55
CA ILE A 202 2.95 -5.29 2.76
C ILE A 202 3.35 -4.80 4.15
N ALA A 203 3.22 -5.63 5.18
CA ALA A 203 3.66 -5.30 6.53
C ALA A 203 5.17 -5.02 6.58
N PHE A 204 5.97 -5.90 5.97
CA PHE A 204 7.42 -5.75 5.91
C PHE A 204 7.81 -4.44 5.20
N ASP A 205 7.31 -4.21 4.00
CA ASP A 205 7.61 -3.01 3.21
C ASP A 205 7.22 -1.74 3.98
N THR A 206 6.06 -1.73 4.63
CA THR A 206 5.58 -0.57 5.41
C THR A 206 6.49 -0.29 6.60
N VAL A 207 6.96 -1.33 7.31
CA VAL A 207 7.88 -1.15 8.45
C VAL A 207 9.25 -0.66 7.98
N ILE A 208 9.80 -1.24 6.91
CA ILE A 208 11.08 -0.78 6.35
C ILE A 208 10.98 0.69 5.91
N ALA A 209 9.89 1.05 5.23
CA ALA A 209 9.62 2.42 4.83
C ALA A 209 9.61 3.37 6.04
N ALA A 210 8.89 3.02 7.11
CA ALA A 210 8.83 3.80 8.33
C ALA A 210 10.21 3.98 8.98
N LEU A 211 11.02 2.92 9.02
CA LEU A 211 12.36 2.96 9.60
C LEU A 211 13.29 3.90 8.81
N VAL A 212 13.23 3.86 7.48
CA VAL A 212 14.09 4.66 6.59
C VAL A 212 13.60 6.12 6.42
N ALA A 213 12.29 6.36 6.51
CA ALA A 213 11.62 7.65 6.31
C ALA A 213 12.05 8.74 7.31
N GLU A 214 12.83 9.74 6.92
CA GLU A 214 13.51 10.67 7.86
C GLU A 214 12.61 11.38 8.88
N GLU A 215 11.36 11.69 8.53
CA GLU A 215 10.46 12.46 9.38
C GLU A 215 9.56 11.58 10.26
N GLU A 216 9.64 10.25 10.13
CA GLU A 216 8.76 9.33 10.84
C GLU A 216 9.38 8.86 12.17
N PHE A 217 8.70 9.21 13.27
CA PHE A 217 9.07 8.88 14.64
C PHE A 217 7.95 8.21 15.44
N ASN A 218 6.73 8.10 14.91
CA ASN A 218 5.58 7.51 15.60
C ASN A 218 5.45 6.01 15.31
N PHE A 219 6.38 5.23 15.86
CA PHE A 219 6.38 3.77 15.72
C PHE A 219 5.33 3.07 16.62
N GLY A 220 4.77 3.78 17.61
CA GLY A 220 3.78 3.24 18.53
C GLY A 220 2.47 2.87 17.84
N GLU A 221 1.94 3.77 17.00
CA GLU A 221 0.73 3.51 16.21
C GLU A 221 0.97 2.42 15.17
N LEU A 222 2.13 2.45 14.48
CA LEU A 222 2.48 1.44 13.50
C LEU A 222 2.50 0.03 14.10
N THR A 223 3.04 -0.13 15.31
CA THR A 223 3.09 -1.42 16.02
C THR A 223 1.71 -2.00 16.32
N GLN A 224 0.69 -1.16 16.43
CA GLN A 224 -0.70 -1.56 16.73
C GLN A 224 -1.51 -1.92 15.48
N GLN A 225 -0.99 -1.66 14.29
CA GLN A 225 -1.67 -1.99 13.03
C GLN A 225 -1.87 -3.51 12.90
N ALA A 226 -3.09 -3.93 12.57
CA ALA A 226 -3.46 -5.34 12.50
C ALA A 226 -2.60 -6.13 11.48
N ILE A 227 -2.13 -5.46 10.41
CA ILE A 227 -1.28 -6.08 9.40
C ILE A 227 0.10 -6.51 9.94
N ILE A 228 0.61 -5.87 11.01
CA ILE A 228 1.92 -6.22 11.60
C ILE A 228 1.90 -7.64 12.19
N GLN A 229 0.74 -8.12 12.65
CA GLN A 229 0.59 -9.49 13.15
C GLN A 229 0.82 -10.54 12.05
N SER A 230 0.63 -10.18 10.77
CA SER A 230 0.91 -11.08 9.63
C SER A 230 2.40 -11.37 9.43
N LEU A 231 3.29 -10.64 10.10
CA LEU A 231 4.72 -10.94 10.10
C LEU A 231 5.04 -12.21 10.89
N ASP A 232 4.18 -12.62 11.83
CA ASP A 232 4.41 -13.80 12.67
C ASP A 232 4.39 -15.08 11.84
N GLY A 233 5.45 -15.89 11.98
CA GLY A 233 5.62 -17.11 11.19
C GLY A 233 6.04 -16.87 9.73
N SER A 234 6.20 -15.61 9.31
CA SER A 234 6.72 -15.23 7.99
C SER A 234 8.26 -15.12 8.01
N PRO A 235 8.93 -15.15 6.84
CA PRO A 235 10.38 -14.89 6.77
C PRO A 235 10.77 -13.47 7.21
N PHE A 236 9.79 -12.57 7.35
CA PHE A 236 9.98 -11.17 7.72
C PHE A 236 9.81 -10.89 9.21
N ALA A 237 9.54 -11.91 10.04
CA ALA A 237 9.26 -11.76 11.47
C ALA A 237 10.35 -10.98 12.23
N TRP A 238 11.60 -11.06 11.77
CA TRP A 238 12.75 -10.38 12.37
C TRP A 238 12.61 -8.85 12.42
N VAL A 239 11.86 -8.23 11.50
CA VAL A 239 11.70 -6.78 11.46
C VAL A 239 10.91 -6.25 12.67
N ARG A 240 10.14 -7.12 13.34
CA ARG A 240 9.41 -6.76 14.56
C ARG A 240 10.33 -6.43 15.73
N ASP A 241 11.47 -7.11 15.84
CA ASP A 241 12.45 -6.83 16.90
C ASP A 241 12.98 -5.40 16.76
N LEU A 242 13.23 -4.95 15.53
CA LEU A 242 13.60 -3.58 15.22
C LEU A 242 12.46 -2.61 15.52
N LEU A 243 11.25 -2.89 15.03
CA LEU A 243 10.09 -2.03 15.29
C LEU A 243 9.83 -1.84 16.80
N GLN A 244 9.99 -2.90 17.60
CA GLN A 244 9.88 -2.83 19.06
C GLN A 244 10.99 -1.98 19.69
N ALA A 245 12.23 -2.13 19.22
CA ALA A 245 13.33 -1.30 19.72
C ALA A 245 13.09 0.19 19.47
N PHE A 246 12.59 0.55 18.28
CA PHE A 246 12.24 1.93 17.94
C PHE A 246 11.04 2.44 18.73
N SER A 247 9.98 1.64 18.90
CA SER A 247 8.80 2.08 19.66
C SER A 247 9.09 2.28 21.16
N GLU A 248 10.02 1.52 21.73
CA GLU A 248 10.44 1.68 23.13
C GLU A 248 11.55 2.72 23.33
N GLY A 249 12.28 3.11 22.28
CA GLY A 249 13.37 4.08 22.39
C GLY A 249 14.58 3.59 23.21
N LYS A 250 14.79 2.27 23.35
CA LYS A 250 15.92 1.69 24.11
C LYS A 250 17.05 1.16 23.22
N PHE A 251 18.26 1.67 23.43
CA PHE A 251 19.46 1.21 22.70
C PHE A 251 19.82 -0.26 22.94
N ASP A 252 19.53 -0.80 24.12
CA ASP A 252 19.81 -2.22 24.42
C ASP A 252 19.00 -3.17 23.53
N LEU A 253 17.72 -2.84 23.29
CA LEU A 253 16.87 -3.59 22.38
C LEU A 253 17.32 -3.42 20.93
N PHE A 254 17.73 -2.20 20.55
CA PHE A 254 18.22 -1.89 19.21
C PHE A 254 19.48 -2.67 18.86
N ASP A 255 20.49 -2.67 19.74
CA ASP A 255 21.73 -3.42 19.52
C ASP A 255 21.48 -4.93 19.50
N ALA A 256 20.61 -5.43 20.38
CA ALA A 256 20.21 -6.84 20.38
C ALA A 256 19.50 -7.23 19.07
N ALA A 257 18.59 -6.38 18.57
CA ALA A 257 17.87 -6.60 17.33
C ALA A 257 18.81 -6.58 16.11
N ILE A 258 19.77 -5.65 16.06
CA ILE A 258 20.79 -5.60 15.00
C ILE A 258 21.68 -6.84 15.06
N ALA A 259 22.18 -7.21 16.24
CA ALA A 259 23.09 -8.35 16.39
C ALA A 259 22.41 -9.67 15.99
N LYS A 260 21.14 -9.84 16.38
CA LYS A 260 20.33 -11.03 16.06
C LYS A 260 20.01 -11.14 14.58
N ASN A 261 19.72 -10.02 13.91
CA ASN A 261 19.16 -9.99 12.55
C ASN A 261 20.12 -9.40 11.50
N ARG A 262 21.43 -9.38 11.81
CA ARG A 262 22.46 -8.72 11.00
C ARG A 262 22.49 -9.21 9.55
N ALA A 263 22.40 -10.52 9.33
CA ALA A 263 22.46 -11.11 7.99
C ALA A 263 21.29 -10.63 7.12
N GLN A 264 20.09 -10.53 7.70
CA GLN A 264 18.90 -10.03 7.01
C GLN A 264 19.00 -8.53 6.73
N MET A 265 19.52 -7.74 7.68
CA MET A 265 19.75 -6.31 7.48
C MET A 265 20.78 -6.03 6.38
N GLU A 266 21.86 -6.81 6.33
CA GLU A 266 22.88 -6.68 5.28
C GLU A 266 22.38 -7.12 3.90
N ALA A 267 21.39 -8.02 3.87
CA ALA A 267 20.71 -8.45 2.64
C ALA A 267 19.71 -7.40 2.12
N SER A 268 19.18 -6.52 2.98
CA SER A 268 18.27 -5.44 2.60
C SER A 268 19.04 -4.15 2.22
N PRO A 269 19.09 -3.77 0.93
CA PRO A 269 19.87 -2.62 0.48
C PRO A 269 19.37 -1.29 1.07
N GLU A 270 18.06 -1.16 1.33
CA GLU A 270 17.44 0.04 1.90
C GLU A 270 17.90 0.29 3.35
N LEU A 271 18.02 -0.77 4.16
CA LEU A 271 18.49 -0.64 5.54
C LEU A 271 20.00 -0.41 5.61
N LYS A 272 20.75 -1.05 4.71
CA LYS A 272 22.21 -0.89 4.64
C LYS A 272 22.61 0.55 4.32
N SER A 273 21.92 1.20 3.38
CA SER A 273 22.17 2.62 3.07
C SER A 273 21.67 3.55 4.18
N ALA A 274 20.65 3.14 4.93
CA ALA A 274 20.04 3.93 6.00
C ALA A 274 20.66 3.72 7.39
N GLU A 275 21.75 2.97 7.58
CA GLU A 275 22.28 2.64 8.91
C GLU A 275 22.54 3.89 9.78
N ALA A 276 23.13 4.93 9.19
CA ALA A 276 23.36 6.20 9.89
C ALA A 276 22.05 6.90 10.29
N THR A 277 21.04 6.86 9.40
CA THR A 277 19.69 7.40 9.66
C THR A 277 19.00 6.64 10.80
N LEU A 278 19.09 5.31 10.81
CA LEU A 278 18.53 4.46 11.86
C LEU A 278 19.12 4.80 13.22
N ARG A 279 20.45 4.95 13.32
CA ARG A 279 21.13 5.35 14.56
C ARG A 279 20.72 6.74 15.03
N ARG A 280 20.64 7.72 14.11
CA ARG A 280 20.16 9.07 14.41
C ARG A 280 18.73 9.08 14.95
N LYS A 281 17.84 8.33 14.31
CA LYS A 281 16.45 8.18 14.76
C LYS A 281 16.35 7.53 16.13
N MET A 282 17.11 6.46 16.34
CA MET A 282 17.17 5.77 17.63
C MET A 282 17.62 6.72 18.74
N CYS A 283 18.63 7.57 18.47
CA CYS A 283 19.06 8.61 19.39
C CYS A 283 17.90 9.58 19.72
N ALA A 284 17.20 10.11 18.71
CA ALA A 284 16.07 11.01 18.93
C ALA A 284 14.94 10.36 19.75
N LEU A 285 14.59 9.11 19.45
CA LEU A 285 13.56 8.37 20.19
C LEU A 285 13.98 8.09 21.63
N SER A 286 15.24 7.73 21.86
CA SER A 286 15.77 7.54 23.21
C SER A 286 15.81 8.83 24.03
N LEU A 287 16.03 9.98 23.37
CA LEU A 287 15.94 11.30 24.01
C LEU A 287 14.50 11.65 24.36
N MET A 288 13.55 11.40 23.45
CA MET A 288 12.12 11.58 23.73
C MET A 288 11.69 10.71 24.92
N GLU A 289 12.08 9.44 24.93
CA GLU A 289 11.78 8.51 26.01
C GLU A 289 12.34 8.99 27.37
N LEU A 290 13.60 9.45 27.39
CA LEU A 290 14.24 10.02 28.58
C LEU A 290 13.47 11.26 29.09
N ALA A 291 13.06 12.15 28.19
CA ALA A 291 12.28 13.33 28.51
C ALA A 291 10.87 12.98 29.04
N PHE A 292 10.24 11.93 28.52
CA PHE A 292 8.93 11.45 28.98
C PHE A 292 9.00 10.76 30.34
N ARG A 293 10.09 10.06 30.66
CA ARG A 293 10.29 9.43 31.98
C ARG A 293 10.47 10.43 33.12
N LYS A 294 11.03 11.62 32.86
CA LYS A 294 11.24 12.62 33.91
C LYS A 294 9.91 13.29 34.34
N PRO A 295 9.65 13.44 35.66
CA PRO A 295 8.49 14.17 36.16
C PRO A 295 8.45 15.60 35.61
N LYS A 296 7.25 16.15 35.36
CA LYS A 296 7.05 17.50 34.77
C LYS A 296 7.85 18.63 35.43
N LYS A 297 8.21 18.48 36.72
CA LYS A 297 8.97 19.47 37.51
C LYS A 297 10.49 19.35 37.40
N GLN A 298 11.03 18.30 36.76
CA GLN A 298 12.46 18.01 36.64
C GLN A 298 12.87 17.67 35.19
N ARG A 299 12.25 18.31 34.19
CA ARG A 299 12.56 18.10 32.76
C ARG A 299 13.88 18.72 32.29
N ARG A 300 14.73 19.18 33.20
CA ARG A 300 16.09 19.62 32.85
C ARG A 300 16.95 18.37 32.66
N LEU A 301 17.40 18.17 31.42
CA LEU A 301 18.34 17.13 31.05
C LEU A 301 19.73 17.76 30.95
N SER A 302 20.72 17.21 31.63
CA SER A 302 22.11 17.64 31.42
C SER A 302 22.66 17.01 30.14
N PHE A 303 23.62 17.66 29.50
CA PHE A 303 24.30 17.09 28.33
C PHE A 303 25.04 15.78 28.67
N SER A 304 25.50 15.62 29.92
CA SER A 304 26.09 14.36 30.39
C SER A 304 25.06 13.22 30.48
N GLU A 305 23.85 13.51 30.94
CA GLU A 305 22.75 12.54 30.99
C GLU A 305 22.33 12.13 29.57
N ILE A 306 22.21 13.10 28.65
CA ILE A 306 21.87 12.85 27.24
C ILE A 306 22.96 12.02 26.55
N ALA A 307 24.23 12.39 26.70
CA ALA A 307 25.35 11.68 26.08
C ALA A 307 25.44 10.21 26.57
N GLN A 308 25.22 9.96 27.86
CA GLN A 308 25.21 8.61 28.43
C GLN A 308 24.01 7.79 27.95
N HIS A 309 22.80 8.38 27.96
CA HIS A 309 21.57 7.65 27.62
C HIS A 309 21.41 7.41 26.12
N CYS A 310 21.74 8.42 25.31
CA CYS A 310 21.60 8.36 23.86
C CYS A 310 22.86 7.84 23.14
N ARG A 311 23.95 7.57 23.89
CA ARG A 311 25.23 7.04 23.39
C ARG A 311 25.85 7.87 22.26
N VAL A 312 25.71 9.19 22.36
CA VAL A 312 26.24 10.17 21.39
C VAL A 312 27.37 10.99 21.99
N GLY A 313 28.20 11.57 21.12
CA GLY A 313 29.21 12.53 21.57
C GLY A 313 28.58 13.78 22.17
N ALA A 314 29.29 14.49 23.07
CA ALA A 314 28.76 15.68 23.73
C ALA A 314 28.28 16.78 22.76
N MET A 315 28.88 16.86 21.57
CA MET A 315 28.51 17.81 20.50
C MET A 315 27.24 17.41 19.75
N GLU A 316 27.00 16.10 19.58
CA GLU A 316 25.77 15.58 18.98
C GLU A 316 24.60 15.66 19.97
N ALA A 317 24.87 15.51 21.28
CA ALA A 317 23.91 15.79 22.35
C ALA A 317 23.46 17.26 22.36
N LEU A 318 24.34 18.21 22.02
CA LEU A 318 24.02 19.63 21.87
C LEU A 318 23.10 19.88 20.67
N LEU A 319 23.38 19.27 19.52
CA LEU A 319 22.58 19.43 18.30
C LEU A 319 21.20 18.75 18.38
N SER A 320 21.11 17.60 19.05
CA SER A 320 19.84 16.88 19.25
C SER A 320 18.93 17.49 20.31
N ALA A 321 19.48 18.30 21.21
CA ALA A 321 18.71 19.04 22.23
C ALA A 321 18.26 20.45 21.75
N ALA A 322 18.79 20.95 20.64
CA ALA A 322 18.44 22.26 20.10
C ALA A 322 17.15 22.18 19.26
N PRO A 323 16.11 22.98 19.56
CA PRO A 323 14.91 23.03 18.73
C PRO A 323 15.25 23.60 17.34
N SER A 324 14.74 22.94 16.29
CA SER A 324 15.02 23.25 14.87
C SER A 324 14.48 24.60 14.38
N ASP A 325 13.78 25.37 15.20
CA ASP A 325 13.05 26.60 14.82
C ASP A 325 13.70 27.92 15.27
N GLU A 326 14.90 27.93 15.88
CA GLU A 326 15.56 29.18 16.27
C GLU A 326 16.94 29.36 15.60
N PRO A 327 17.28 30.60 15.17
CA PRO A 327 18.51 30.87 14.43
C PRO A 327 19.72 30.50 15.30
N GLN A 328 20.51 29.55 14.79
CA GLN A 328 21.62 28.90 15.47
C GLN A 328 22.68 29.87 16.05
N THR A 329 22.70 31.15 15.72
CA THR A 329 23.82 32.07 16.03
C THR A 329 23.84 32.69 17.43
N SER A 330 22.76 32.62 18.22
CA SER A 330 22.72 33.30 19.54
C SER A 330 23.33 32.49 20.69
N TYR A 331 23.26 31.16 20.66
CA TYR A 331 23.79 30.30 21.74
C TYR A 331 25.32 30.09 21.71
N TRP A 332 25.97 30.26 20.55
CA TRP A 332 27.40 29.97 20.41
C TRP A 332 28.33 30.98 21.10
N ARG A 333 27.84 32.12 21.58
CA ARG A 333 28.69 33.10 22.29
C ARG A 333 28.88 32.81 23.77
N GLU A 334 28.04 31.98 24.39
CA GLU A 334 28.14 31.72 25.83
C GLU A 334 28.84 30.39 26.18
N ALA A 335 29.09 29.52 25.19
CA ALA A 335 29.80 28.26 25.41
C ALA A 335 31.34 28.37 25.34
N GLU A 336 31.90 29.51 24.95
CA GLU A 336 33.36 29.77 24.94
C GLU A 336 33.90 30.38 26.25
N ILE A 337 33.07 30.52 27.29
CA ILE A 337 33.53 31.00 28.61
C ILE A 337 33.03 30.06 29.70
N HIS A 338 33.70 28.92 29.87
CA HIS A 338 34.29 28.45 31.13
C HIS A 338 34.92 27.05 31.03
#